data_AF-A0A7X9UF04-F1
#
_entry.id   AF-A0A7X9UF04-F1
#
_cell.length_a   1.000
_cell.length_b   1.000
_cell.length_c   1.000
_cell.angle_alpha   90.00
_cell.angle_beta   90.00
_cell.angle_gamma   90.00
#
_symmetry.space_group_name_H-M   'P 1'
#
loop_
_entity.id
_entity.type
_entity.pdbx_description
1 polymer ?
#
loop_
_entity_poly.entity_id
_entity_poly.type
_entity_poly.pdbx_seq_one_letter_code
_entity_poly.pdbx_strand_id
1 'polypeptide(L)'
;MGVRKKYKRKIVRSNRLFYWYVEPDIDDEGKIKLHIISEDKKVIVTYEVGQHSIKNKIPLIVIIGEEFEGWTTEYIGYRRVLTPQWSDEIIKPKLIGEIIDWCLLKDKEINIVNWKGEILRHLS
;
A
#
# COMPACT_ATOMS: atom_id res chain seq x y z
N MET A 1 2.25 6.65 20.05
CA MET A 1 1.52 7.62 19.20
C MET A 1 0.35 6.93 18.51
N GLY A 2 -0.90 7.29 18.80
CA GLY A 2 -2.08 6.60 18.26
C GLY A 2 -2.45 7.00 16.82
N VAL A 3 -3.19 6.14 16.13
CA VAL A 3 -3.86 6.47 14.86
C VAL A 3 -5.13 7.26 15.18
N ARG A 4 -5.35 8.40 14.50
CA ARG A 4 -6.61 9.15 14.59
C ARG A 4 -7.75 8.26 14.07
N LYS A 5 -8.70 7.92 14.95
CA LYS A 5 -9.74 6.90 14.68
C LYS A 5 -10.97 7.43 13.93
N LYS A 6 -11.16 8.76 13.86
CA LYS A 6 -12.35 9.38 13.27
C LYS A 6 -12.41 9.10 11.76
N TYR A 7 -13.57 8.65 11.26
CA TYR A 7 -13.86 8.34 9.85
C TYR A 7 -13.06 7.20 9.21
N LYS A 8 -12.32 6.41 10.00
CA LYS A 8 -11.57 5.25 9.50
C LYS A 8 -12.33 3.96 9.73
N ARG A 9 -12.30 3.07 8.75
CA ARG A 9 -12.79 1.70 8.87
C ARG A 9 -11.72 0.85 9.53
N LYS A 10 -12.13 -0.24 10.19
CA LYS A 10 -11.23 -1.16 10.88
C LYS A 10 -11.26 -2.52 10.22
N ILE A 11 -10.15 -3.23 10.26
CA ILE A 11 -10.06 -4.65 9.91
C ILE A 11 -9.01 -5.31 10.80
N VAL A 12 -9.27 -6.54 11.23
CA VAL A 12 -8.29 -7.36 11.93
C VAL A 12 -7.75 -8.39 10.95
N ARG A 13 -6.43 -8.41 10.77
CA ARG A 13 -5.73 -9.38 9.92
C ARG A 13 -4.41 -9.77 10.57
N SER A 14 -4.03 -11.04 10.46
CA SER A 14 -2.79 -11.57 11.08
C SER A 14 -2.65 -11.22 12.57
N ASN A 15 -3.77 -11.28 13.32
CA ASN A 15 -3.87 -10.89 14.73
C ASN A 15 -3.46 -9.44 15.04
N ARG A 16 -3.50 -8.55 14.04
CA ARG A 16 -3.16 -7.13 14.15
C ARG A 16 -4.36 -6.29 13.72
N LEU A 17 -4.54 -5.15 14.39
CA LEU A 17 -5.57 -4.18 14.05
C LEU A 17 -5.04 -3.19 12.99
N PHE A 18 -5.81 -3.03 11.93
CA PHE A 18 -5.56 -2.05 10.89
C PHE A 18 -6.71 -1.06 10.77
N TYR A 19 -6.37 0.16 10.38
CA TYR A 19 -7.28 1.23 10.03
C TYR A 19 -7.10 1.55 8.55
N TRP A 20 -8.21 1.72 7.83
CA TRP A 20 -8.16 2.09 6.43
C TRP A 20 -9.24 3.09 6.07
N TYR A 21 -8.97 3.89 5.05
CA TYR A 21 -9.85 4.94 4.55
C TYR A 21 -9.44 5.33 3.13
N VAL A 22 -10.38 5.94 2.41
CA VAL A 22 -10.18 6.40 1.04
C VAL A 22 -10.43 7.91 1.04
N GLU A 23 -9.49 8.67 0.49
CA GLU A 23 -9.63 10.12 0.34
C GLU A 23 -8.98 10.60 -0.97
N PRO A 24 -9.49 11.70 -1.57
CA PRO A 24 -8.80 12.36 -2.67
C PRO A 24 -7.52 13.01 -2.16
N ASP A 25 -6.43 12.84 -2.88
CA ASP A 25 -5.17 13.54 -2.62
C ASP A 25 -5.12 14.82 -3.45
N ILE A 26 -5.24 15.96 -2.77
CA ILE A 26 -5.31 17.29 -3.40
C ILE A 26 -3.97 17.62 -4.08
N ASP A 27 -2.86 17.15 -3.53
CA ASP A 27 -1.51 17.41 -4.07
C ASP A 27 -1.20 16.54 -5.30
N ASP A 28 -1.99 15.47 -5.54
CA ASP A 28 -1.84 14.54 -6.65
C ASP A 28 -3.05 14.61 -7.60
N GLU A 29 -3.43 15.83 -7.96
CA GLU A 29 -4.51 16.15 -8.90
C GLU A 29 -5.90 15.57 -8.50
N GLY A 30 -6.13 15.40 -7.20
CA GLY A 30 -7.39 14.84 -6.69
C GLY A 30 -7.51 13.33 -6.89
N LYS A 31 -6.42 12.62 -7.20
CA LYS A 31 -6.43 11.15 -7.33
C LYS A 31 -6.93 10.51 -6.05
N ILE A 32 -7.79 9.51 -6.19
CA ILE A 32 -8.35 8.78 -5.07
C ILE A 32 -7.27 7.84 -4.51
N LYS A 33 -6.93 8.01 -3.23
CA LYS A 33 -5.93 7.18 -2.54
C LYS A 33 -6.60 6.36 -1.44
N LEU A 34 -6.23 5.08 -1.40
CA LEU A 34 -6.52 4.17 -0.30
C LEU A 34 -5.33 4.17 0.65
N HIS A 35 -5.59 4.47 1.92
CA HIS A 35 -4.60 4.39 2.99
C HIS A 35 -4.90 3.20 3.89
N ILE A 36 -3.87 2.41 4.21
CA ILE A 36 -3.93 1.31 5.17
C ILE A 36 -2.82 1.49 6.19
N ILE A 37 -3.19 1.47 7.47
CA ILE A 37 -2.32 1.83 8.60
C ILE A 37 -2.53 0.82 9.72
N SER A 38 -1.48 0.14 10.17
CA SER A 38 -1.53 -0.68 11.39
C SER A 38 -1.64 0.20 12.64
N GLU A 39 -2.21 -0.33 13.72
CA GLU A 39 -2.37 0.42 14.97
C GLU A 39 -1.03 0.93 15.56
N ASP A 40 0.03 0.13 15.42
CA ASP A 40 1.41 0.45 15.82
C ASP A 40 2.12 1.38 14.84
N LYS A 41 1.49 1.73 13.70
CA LYS A 41 2.04 2.53 12.59
C LYS A 41 3.29 1.93 11.94
N LYS A 42 3.58 0.66 12.17
CA LYS A 42 4.71 0.00 11.52
C LYS A 42 4.42 -0.36 10.07
N VAL A 43 3.18 -0.72 9.75
CA VAL A 43 2.70 -0.88 8.38
C VAL A 43 1.91 0.37 8.02
N ILE A 44 2.40 1.12 7.04
CA ILE A 44 1.71 2.28 6.48
C ILE A 44 1.89 2.20 4.98
N VAL A 45 0.78 2.05 4.25
CA VAL A 45 0.80 1.97 2.79
C VAL A 45 -0.29 2.85 2.19
N THR A 46 -0.01 3.38 1.00
CA THR A 46 -0.93 4.20 0.22
C THR A 46 -0.98 3.68 -1.21
N TYR A 47 -2.20 3.41 -1.70
CA TYR A 47 -2.47 2.84 -3.01
C TYR A 47 -3.35 3.79 -3.81
N GLU A 48 -2.98 4.12 -5.04
CA GLU A 48 -3.84 4.87 -5.96
C GLU A 48 -4.96 3.95 -6.45
N VAL A 49 -6.21 4.39 -6.30
CA VAL A 49 -7.41 3.63 -6.71
C VAL A 49 -7.72 3.89 -8.18
N GLY A 50 -8.17 2.86 -8.89
CA GLY A 50 -8.48 2.88 -10.32
C GLY A 50 -7.29 2.52 -11.20
N GLN A 51 -6.20 2.00 -10.64
CA GLN A 51 -5.03 1.59 -11.42
C GLN A 51 -5.33 0.42 -12.33
N HIS A 52 -6.23 -0.48 -11.93
CA HIS A 52 -6.64 -1.64 -12.73
C HIS A 52 -7.33 -1.24 -14.05
N SER A 53 -8.09 -0.15 -14.03
CA SER A 53 -8.85 0.31 -15.19
C SER A 53 -7.99 1.01 -16.25
N ILE A 54 -6.73 1.33 -15.93
CA ILE A 54 -5.84 2.04 -16.85
C ILE A 54 -5.07 1.01 -17.71
N LYS A 55 -5.40 0.97 -19.00
CA LYS A 55 -4.76 0.06 -19.96
C LYS A 55 -3.23 0.25 -19.95
N ASN A 56 -2.49 -0.86 -19.84
CA ASN A 56 -1.03 -0.91 -19.81
C ASN A 56 -0.35 -0.22 -18.60
N LYS A 57 -1.10 0.18 -17.57
CA LYS A 57 -0.49 0.68 -16.32
C LYS A 57 -0.14 -0.51 -15.42
N ILE A 58 1.11 -0.56 -14.99
CA ILE A 58 1.54 -1.48 -13.95
C ILE A 58 1.19 -0.85 -12.60
N PRO A 59 0.44 -1.54 -11.72
CA PRO A 59 -0.06 -0.94 -10.50
C PRO A 59 1.05 -0.81 -9.46
N LEU A 60 1.02 0.29 -8.74
CA LEU A 60 2.03 0.70 -7.79
C LEU A 60 1.40 0.94 -6.42
N ILE A 61 2.17 0.69 -5.38
CA ILE A 61 1.83 1.08 -4.01
C ILE A 61 3.00 1.85 -3.40
N VAL A 62 2.65 2.85 -2.59
CA VAL A 62 3.60 3.60 -1.77
C VAL A 62 3.68 2.96 -0.40
N ILE A 63 4.87 2.51 -0.02
CA ILE A 63 5.18 2.02 1.32
C ILE A 63 5.82 3.16 2.11
N ILE A 64 5.28 3.43 3.28
CA ILE A 64 5.69 4.51 4.20
C ILE A 64 6.20 3.92 5.52
N GLY A 65 5.59 2.82 5.95
CA GLY A 65 5.91 2.15 7.21
C GLY A 65 7.24 1.38 7.16
N GLU A 66 7.75 1.05 8.34
CA GLU A 66 8.99 0.29 8.52
C GLU A 66 8.82 -1.21 8.23
N GLU A 67 7.62 -1.74 8.47
CA GLU A 67 7.30 -3.16 8.28
C GLU A 67 6.71 -3.40 6.89
N PHE A 68 7.55 -3.95 6.03
CA PHE A 68 7.20 -4.53 4.75
C PHE A 68 8.12 -5.74 4.52
N GLU A 69 7.54 -6.94 4.61
CA GLU A 69 8.30 -8.20 4.59
C GLU A 69 8.94 -8.44 3.21
N GLY A 70 10.12 -9.05 3.19
CA GLY A 70 10.95 -9.23 1.98
C GLY A 70 11.94 -8.09 1.68
N TRP A 71 12.10 -7.13 2.60
CA TRP A 71 12.94 -5.94 2.41
C TRP A 71 13.99 -5.75 3.53
N THR A 72 15.20 -5.27 3.20
CA THR A 72 16.29 -4.99 4.17
C THR A 72 16.25 -3.57 4.73
N THR A 73 16.62 -3.39 6.00
CA THR A 73 16.46 -2.17 6.83
C THR A 73 17.18 -0.89 6.37
N GLU A 74 17.86 -0.88 5.22
CA GLU A 74 18.80 0.20 4.83
C GLU A 74 18.15 1.46 4.23
N TYR A 75 16.83 1.47 3.98
CA TYR A 75 16.16 2.63 3.35
C TYR A 75 15.21 3.33 4.34
N ILE A 76 15.23 4.66 4.39
CA ILE A 76 14.35 5.46 5.25
C ILE A 76 13.52 6.37 4.34
N GLY A 77 12.19 6.34 4.46
CA GLY A 77 11.27 7.22 3.73
C GLY A 77 10.28 6.50 2.80
N TYR A 78 9.61 7.27 1.95
CA TYR A 78 8.59 6.82 0.99
C TYR A 78 9.19 5.95 -0.11
N ARG A 79 8.53 4.82 -0.42
CA ARG A 79 9.00 3.87 -1.43
C ARG A 79 7.86 3.50 -2.37
N ARG A 80 8.12 3.35 -3.66
CA ARG A 80 7.15 2.84 -4.65
C ARG A 80 7.57 1.47 -5.12
N VAL A 81 6.65 0.51 -5.06
CA VAL A 81 6.88 -0.85 -5.53
C VAL A 81 5.77 -1.29 -6.47
N LEU A 82 6.10 -2.15 -7.42
CA LEU A 82 5.11 -2.83 -8.24
C LEU A 82 4.25 -3.74 -7.37
N THR A 83 2.98 -3.84 -7.73
CA THR A 83 2.00 -4.69 -7.05
C THR A 83 1.37 -5.68 -8.01
N PRO A 84 0.76 -6.75 -7.50
CA PRO A 84 -0.19 -7.54 -8.27
C PRO A 84 -1.32 -6.66 -8.82
N GLN A 85 -1.94 -7.11 -9.90
CA GLN A 85 -3.18 -6.51 -10.38
C GLN A 85 -4.32 -6.84 -9.43
N TRP A 86 -4.78 -5.85 -8.68
CA TRP A 86 -5.95 -5.96 -7.82
C TRP A 86 -7.17 -5.33 -8.50
N SER A 87 -8.35 -5.92 -8.31
CA SER A 87 -9.60 -5.29 -8.74
C SER A 87 -9.98 -4.19 -7.75
N ASP A 88 -9.74 -2.94 -8.15
CA ASP A 88 -9.84 -1.76 -7.29
C ASP A 88 -11.00 -0.81 -7.67
N GLU A 89 -11.90 -1.24 -8.55
CA GLU A 89 -13.10 -0.48 -8.94
C GLU A 89 -13.98 -0.11 -7.74
N ILE A 90 -14.06 -1.01 -6.76
CA ILE A 90 -14.78 -0.80 -5.50
C ILE A 90 -13.90 -1.30 -4.36
N ILE A 91 -13.53 -0.39 -3.45
CA ILE A 91 -12.72 -0.74 -2.28
C ILE A 91 -13.55 -1.52 -1.26
N LYS A 92 -13.31 -2.84 -1.22
CA LYS A 92 -13.96 -3.79 -0.32
C LYS A 92 -12.98 -4.29 0.76
N PRO A 93 -13.47 -4.71 1.95
CA PRO A 93 -12.60 -5.31 2.98
C PRO A 93 -11.75 -6.48 2.48
N LYS A 94 -12.23 -7.23 1.47
CA LYS A 94 -11.47 -8.31 0.82
C LYS A 94 -10.17 -7.78 0.19
N LEU A 95 -10.25 -6.72 -0.61
CA LEU A 95 -9.09 -6.07 -1.22
C LEU A 95 -8.12 -5.55 -0.14
N ILE A 96 -8.64 -4.94 0.93
CA ILE A 96 -7.80 -4.50 2.05
C ILE A 96 -7.03 -5.67 2.65
N GLY A 97 -7.69 -6.82 2.83
CA GLY A 97 -7.06 -8.05 3.27
C GLY A 97 -5.96 -8.51 2.31
N GLU A 98 -6.24 -8.56 1.00
CA GLU A 98 -5.26 -8.95 -0.02
C GLU A 98 -4.01 -8.07 -0.02
N ILE A 99 -4.19 -6.75 0.11
CA ILE A 99 -3.06 -5.79 0.20
C ILE A 99 -2.26 -6.02 1.48
N ILE A 100 -2.91 -6.20 2.63
CA ILE A 100 -2.24 -6.47 3.91
C ILE A 100 -1.45 -7.77 3.84
N ASP A 101 -2.10 -8.84 3.36
CA ASP A 101 -1.50 -10.17 3.26
C ASP A 101 -0.28 -10.12 2.32
N TRP A 102 -0.38 -9.39 1.20
CA TRP A 102 0.77 -9.17 0.31
C TRP A 102 1.89 -8.37 0.97
N CYS A 103 1.58 -7.31 1.74
CA CYS A 103 2.60 -6.54 2.46
C CYS A 103 3.38 -7.38 3.49
N LEU A 104 2.70 -8.34 4.13
CA LEU A 104 3.26 -9.22 5.16
C LEU A 104 3.84 -10.54 4.61
N LEU A 105 3.70 -10.81 3.31
CA LEU A 105 4.27 -11.98 2.67
C LEU A 105 5.80 -11.85 2.61
N LYS A 106 6.52 -12.85 3.15
CA LYS A 106 8.00 -12.88 3.20
C LYS A 106 8.63 -13.18 1.86
N ASP A 107 8.19 -14.25 1.22
CA ASP A 107 8.76 -14.73 -0.03
C ASP A 107 7.94 -14.17 -1.20
N LYS A 108 8.17 -12.89 -1.51
CA LYS A 108 7.58 -12.23 -2.67
C LYS A 108 8.62 -11.46 -3.47
N GLU A 109 8.45 -11.46 -4.78
CA GLU A 109 9.22 -10.57 -5.65
C GLU A 109 8.79 -9.11 -5.42
N ILE A 110 9.77 -8.25 -5.17
CA ILE A 110 9.57 -6.82 -4.96
C ILE A 110 10.38 -6.06 -5.99
N ASN A 111 9.66 -5.40 -6.90
CA ASN A 111 10.25 -4.49 -7.88
C ASN A 111 10.07 -3.06 -7.40
N ILE A 112 11.15 -2.40 -6.99
CA ILE A 112 11.11 -0.99 -6.61
C ILE A 112 11.17 -0.15 -7.87
N VAL A 113 10.38 0.92 -7.90
CA VAL A 113 10.43 1.90 -8.97
C VAL A 113 10.74 3.29 -8.44
N ASN A 114 11.33 4.12 -9.30
CA ASN A 114 11.43 5.56 -9.06
C ASN A 114 10.09 6.26 -9.31
N TRP A 115 10.05 7.59 -9.14
CA TRP A 115 8.85 8.38 -9.35
C TRP A 115 8.37 8.43 -10.81
N LYS A 116 9.23 8.10 -11.77
CA LYS A 116 8.90 7.94 -13.19
C LYS A 116 8.36 6.54 -13.53
N GLY A 117 8.38 5.60 -12.57
CA GLY A 117 7.95 4.21 -12.78
C GLY A 117 9.04 3.29 -13.33
N GLU A 118 10.29 3.74 -13.41
CA GLU A 118 11.42 2.92 -13.88
C GLU A 118 11.94 2.04 -12.73
N ILE A 119 12.25 0.78 -13.02
CA ILE A 119 12.74 -0.18 -12.02
C ILE A 119 14.13 0.26 -11.54
N LEU A 120 14.27 0.47 -10.23
CA LEU A 120 15.55 0.78 -9.58
C LEU A 120 16.26 -0.49 -9.10
N ARG A 121 15.49 -1.45 -8.57
CA ARG A 121 16.04 -2.67 -7.96
C ARG A 121 14.97 -3.76 -7.94
N HIS A 122 15.41 -4.99 -8.19
CA HIS A 122 14.64 -6.21 -8.04
C HIS A 122 15.10 -6.94 -6.76
N LEU A 123 14.17 -7.33 -5.91
CA LEU A 123 14.41 -8.24 -4.79
C LEU A 123 13.61 -9.52 -5.00
N SER A 124 14.31 -10.65 -4.88
CA SER A 124 13.81 -12.03 -5.00
C SER A 124 14.05 -12.78 -3.71
#